data_AF-A0A1A0HBW2-F1
#
_entry.id   AF-A0A1A0HBW2-F1
#
_cell.length_a   1.000
_cell.length_b   1.000
_cell.length_c   1.000
_cell.angle_alpha   90.00
_cell.angle_beta   90.00
_cell.angle_gamma   90.00
#
_symmetry.space_group_name_H-M   'P 1'
#
loop_
_entity.id
_entity.type
_entity.pdbx_description
1 polymer ?
#
loop_
_entity_poly.entity_id
_entity_poly.type
_entity_poly.pdbx_seq_one_letter_code
_entity_poly.pdbx_strand_id
1 'polypeptide(L)'
;MDDDEVEHVEHFRYKQDLQRKLTVTSVVGLGFTLMGVPFGLSSTLWISLVDGGSVTILYGWLVVGFFSLCVVLSLSEIIAKFPTAGGVYHFSAILSHEKYSLISSWFTGWFLLIGNWTYAVSILFSGSQFILSIFGLKDVYYKQDMLFVLGVYFIMLTLVGFINYKFSRHLERINKLCIFWSIGTVIVIGILLLIFAKKTNSASHILTHFDNSRSGWPDPLAFMVGMQSSCFTLTGYGMLFSMTDEVKRPEKNMPKGAVSAVSMAVLQGLFFIVPVLIILPSLTVLLDSNPEIMPIDLVFKTATQSYVVSFLLIVLLIGTVMFQAIGALTTASRSTYVFARDGGLPFKEIWTQVDSVEEYTLPKNALFLSMAVIAVFSFLALISPSAFNAFMGASVVSLALANGIPILCLMLNKRKKIKGSAFRLKYFGWIINALSVAWVFLSFFILCLPPVIKDISWRNMNYASVVLVILAIIALIGYKTWGANVFTGPLLDTDYLELHNMEAQARKHDDSMSQKPGALDPETAHEDTDGLGEQVQNTVQIKTGLEETSEKHAAASSSMPDKLTPEDVDEILASGNLEDNDQFEGSDEEYDRISDRNNNSSSTRSSTVSLDKVNRIIFDATSENK
;
A
#
# COMPACT_ATOMS: atom_id res chain seq x y z
N MET A 1 8.30 37.25 14.93
CA MET A 1 9.58 36.53 15.05
C MET A 1 9.30 35.15 14.53
N ASP A 2 9.73 34.90 13.30
CA ASP A 2 9.53 33.61 12.64
C ASP A 2 10.49 32.60 13.26
N ASP A 3 9.97 31.47 13.69
CA ASP A 3 10.79 30.28 13.92
C ASP A 3 11.27 29.78 12.56
N ASP A 4 12.51 30.12 12.21
CA ASP A 4 13.33 29.30 11.31
C ASP A 4 13.62 27.95 12.02
N GLU A 5 12.57 27.14 12.18
CA GLU A 5 12.66 25.70 12.46
C GLU A 5 13.45 25.09 11.29
N VAL A 6 14.75 24.83 11.53
CA VAL A 6 15.63 24.14 10.59
C VAL A 6 14.93 22.86 10.11
N GLU A 7 14.94 22.65 8.80
CA GLU A 7 14.22 21.57 8.15
C GLU A 7 14.94 20.24 8.40
N HIS A 8 14.56 19.52 9.47
CA HIS A 8 15.20 18.27 9.87
C HIS A 8 14.50 17.08 9.21
N VAL A 9 15.11 16.52 8.16
CA VAL A 9 14.64 15.30 7.49
C VAL A 9 15.28 14.07 8.12
N GLU A 10 14.45 13.12 8.52
CA GLU A 10 14.89 11.92 9.25
C GLU A 10 15.43 10.86 8.28
N HIS A 11 16.58 10.28 8.62
CA HIS A 11 17.27 9.27 7.82
C HIS A 11 17.18 7.88 8.48
N PHE A 12 17.30 6.81 7.68
CA PHE A 12 17.08 5.43 8.10
C PHE A 12 18.30 4.57 7.79
N ARG A 13 18.65 3.65 8.70
CA ARG A 13 19.83 2.76 8.60
C ARG A 13 19.72 1.63 7.56
N TYR A 14 18.70 1.64 6.70
CA TYR A 14 18.59 0.65 5.63
C TYR A 14 19.30 1.13 4.37
N LYS A 15 19.99 0.21 3.68
CA LYS A 15 20.58 0.48 2.37
C LYS A 15 19.46 0.77 1.37
N GLN A 16 19.50 1.94 0.73
CA GLN A 16 18.51 2.32 -0.27
C GLN A 16 18.84 1.66 -1.62
N ASP A 17 18.45 0.40 -1.80
CA ASP A 17 18.74 -0.38 -3.01
C ASP A 17 17.87 0.02 -4.23
N LEU A 18 16.79 0.80 -4.03
CA LEU A 18 15.93 1.30 -5.10
C LEU A 18 16.35 2.69 -5.59
N GLN A 19 16.46 2.87 -6.90
CA GLN A 19 16.95 4.11 -7.51
C GLN A 19 15.86 5.22 -7.53
N ARG A 20 16.16 6.39 -6.94
CA ARG A 20 15.29 7.59 -6.92
C ARG A 20 15.06 8.17 -8.33
N LYS A 21 14.01 7.72 -9.02
CA LYS A 21 13.66 8.09 -10.42
C LYS A 21 12.40 8.96 -10.52
N LEU A 22 11.37 8.66 -9.75
CA LEU A 22 10.03 9.25 -9.86
C LEU A 22 10.05 10.74 -9.53
N THR A 23 9.38 11.51 -10.40
CA THR A 23 9.13 12.96 -10.25
C THR A 23 7.75 13.19 -9.67
N VAL A 24 7.42 14.44 -9.26
CA VAL A 24 6.07 14.80 -8.79
C VAL A 24 4.99 14.36 -9.78
N THR A 25 5.19 14.61 -11.08
CA THR A 25 4.28 14.16 -12.14
C THR A 25 4.15 12.63 -12.20
N SER A 26 5.22 11.89 -11.91
CA SER A 26 5.17 10.42 -11.85
C SER A 26 4.37 9.92 -10.65
N VAL A 27 4.45 10.59 -9.50
CA VAL A 27 3.64 10.30 -8.29
C VAL A 27 2.17 10.64 -8.55
N VAL A 28 1.89 11.78 -9.17
CA VAL A 28 0.52 12.14 -9.62
C VAL A 28 -0.03 11.08 -10.57
N GLY A 29 0.76 10.68 -11.57
CA GLY A 29 0.38 9.63 -12.52
C GLY A 29 0.08 8.30 -11.84
N LEU A 30 0.95 7.86 -10.93
CA LEU A 30 0.70 6.66 -10.13
C LEU A 30 -0.58 6.78 -9.28
N GLY A 31 -0.91 7.96 -8.75
CA GLY A 31 -2.15 8.16 -7.99
C GLY A 31 -3.40 8.07 -8.87
N PHE A 32 -3.37 8.69 -10.05
CA PHE A 32 -4.40 8.50 -11.09
C PHE A 32 -4.55 7.03 -11.48
N THR A 33 -3.43 6.34 -11.67
CA THR A 33 -3.38 4.90 -11.93
C THR A 33 -4.11 4.14 -10.82
N LEU A 34 -3.70 4.31 -9.56
CA LEU A 34 -4.22 3.55 -8.42
C LEU A 34 -5.70 3.82 -8.10
N MET A 35 -6.17 5.06 -8.21
CA MET A 35 -7.58 5.40 -7.96
C MET A 35 -8.49 5.05 -9.16
N GLY A 36 -7.96 5.04 -10.39
CA GLY A 36 -8.65 4.51 -11.57
C GLY A 36 -10.05 5.10 -11.80
N VAL A 37 -10.24 6.39 -11.48
CA VAL A 37 -11.56 7.00 -11.19
C VAL A 37 -12.69 6.62 -12.15
N PRO A 38 -12.51 6.67 -13.50
CA PRO A 38 -13.58 6.32 -14.43
C PRO A 38 -14.06 4.87 -14.26
N PHE A 39 -13.13 3.92 -14.12
CA PHE A 39 -13.47 2.51 -13.91
C PHE A 39 -13.95 2.22 -12.48
N GLY A 40 -13.34 2.83 -11.45
CA GLY A 40 -13.76 2.61 -10.06
C GLY A 40 -15.24 2.97 -9.86
N LEU A 41 -15.64 4.15 -10.36
CA LEU A 41 -17.04 4.58 -10.37
C LEU A 41 -17.91 3.68 -11.26
N SER A 42 -17.45 3.31 -12.46
CA SER A 42 -18.22 2.49 -13.41
C SER A 42 -18.53 1.08 -12.89
N SER A 43 -17.52 0.40 -12.33
CA SER A 43 -17.63 -0.98 -11.84
C SER A 43 -18.44 -1.12 -10.55
N THR A 44 -18.50 -0.07 -9.74
CA THR A 44 -19.24 -0.05 -8.47
C THR A 44 -20.53 0.79 -8.52
N LEU A 45 -20.87 1.34 -9.69
CA LEU A 45 -22.01 2.25 -9.91
C LEU A 45 -23.35 1.69 -9.38
N TRP A 46 -23.54 0.38 -9.48
CA TRP A 46 -24.75 -0.30 -9.03
C TRP A 46 -25.06 -0.05 -7.56
N ILE A 47 -24.04 0.08 -6.70
CA ILE A 47 -24.19 0.29 -5.25
C ILE A 47 -24.87 1.64 -5.02
N SER A 48 -24.28 2.72 -5.53
CA SER A 48 -24.85 4.07 -5.37
C SER A 48 -26.19 4.26 -6.10
N LEU A 49 -26.46 3.50 -7.18
CA LEU A 49 -27.77 3.50 -7.85
C LEU A 49 -28.87 2.88 -6.98
N VAL A 50 -28.56 1.82 -6.23
CA VAL A 50 -29.51 1.13 -5.33
C VAL A 50 -29.76 1.92 -4.04
N ASP A 51 -28.74 2.63 -3.56
CA ASP A 51 -28.71 3.35 -2.28
C ASP A 51 -28.86 4.88 -2.43
N GLY A 52 -29.79 5.34 -3.27
CA GLY A 52 -30.15 6.76 -3.38
C GLY A 52 -29.86 7.45 -4.72
N GLY A 53 -29.44 6.70 -5.75
CA GLY A 53 -29.38 7.20 -7.12
C GLY A 53 -28.49 8.44 -7.32
N SER A 54 -29.02 9.45 -8.01
CA SER A 54 -28.28 10.66 -8.41
C SER A 54 -27.67 11.41 -7.23
N VAL A 55 -28.43 11.57 -6.14
CA VAL A 55 -27.96 12.24 -4.91
C VAL A 55 -26.78 11.50 -4.31
N THR A 56 -26.85 10.17 -4.18
CA THR A 56 -25.76 9.40 -3.56
C THR A 56 -24.51 9.33 -4.44
N ILE A 57 -24.67 9.22 -5.77
CA ILE A 57 -23.54 9.26 -6.71
C ILE A 57 -22.81 10.62 -6.61
N LEU A 58 -23.54 11.74 -6.65
CA LEU A 58 -22.91 13.08 -6.68
C LEU A 58 -22.40 13.53 -5.31
N TYR A 59 -23.25 13.54 -4.29
CA TYR A 59 -22.87 14.04 -2.97
C TYR A 59 -22.02 13.04 -2.19
N GLY A 60 -22.21 11.74 -2.39
CA GLY A 60 -21.32 10.72 -1.83
C GLY A 60 -19.89 10.87 -2.35
N TRP A 61 -19.71 11.14 -3.65
CA TRP A 61 -18.40 11.43 -4.22
C TRP A 61 -17.74 12.67 -3.59
N LEU A 62 -18.49 13.75 -3.41
CA LEU A 62 -18.00 14.99 -2.79
C LEU A 62 -17.59 14.78 -1.32
N VAL A 63 -18.42 14.08 -0.54
CA VAL A 63 -18.16 13.77 0.87
C VAL A 63 -16.92 12.90 1.02
N VAL A 64 -16.86 11.78 0.29
CA VAL A 64 -15.70 10.88 0.32
C VAL A 64 -14.44 11.57 -0.20
N GLY A 65 -14.55 12.41 -1.23
CA GLY A 65 -13.45 13.22 -1.76
C GLY A 65 -12.87 14.20 -0.74
N PHE A 66 -13.74 14.93 -0.03
CA PHE A 66 -13.32 15.85 1.04
C PHE A 66 -12.58 15.13 2.18
N PHE A 67 -13.10 14.00 2.65
CA PHE A 67 -12.42 13.25 3.70
C PHE A 67 -11.15 12.54 3.23
N SER A 68 -11.12 12.05 1.98
CA SER A 68 -9.90 11.50 1.37
C SER A 68 -8.79 12.54 1.24
N LEU A 69 -9.15 13.79 0.95
CA LEU A 69 -8.23 14.93 1.01
C LEU A 69 -7.72 15.19 2.43
N CYS A 70 -8.57 15.07 3.46
CA CYS A 70 -8.11 15.17 4.85
C CYS A 70 -7.07 14.09 5.18
N VAL A 71 -7.35 12.82 4.83
CA VAL A 71 -6.45 11.69 5.10
C VAL A 71 -5.11 11.87 4.37
N VAL A 72 -5.13 12.23 3.08
CA VAL A 72 -3.88 12.40 2.32
C VAL A 72 -3.09 13.63 2.80
N LEU A 73 -3.73 14.69 3.28
CA LEU A 73 -3.06 15.84 3.90
C LEU A 73 -2.37 15.44 5.22
N SER A 74 -3.05 14.68 6.09
CA SER A 74 -2.47 14.13 7.32
C SER A 74 -1.23 13.26 7.04
N LEU A 75 -1.32 12.34 6.07
CA LEU A 75 -0.18 11.48 5.68
C LEU A 75 0.93 12.27 4.98
N SER A 76 0.59 13.32 4.23
CA SER A 76 1.54 14.20 3.58
C SER A 76 2.38 15.03 4.57
N GLU A 77 1.82 15.42 5.70
CA GLU A 77 2.57 16.07 6.80
C GLU A 77 3.53 15.11 7.51
N ILE A 78 3.20 13.82 7.55
CA ILE A 78 4.03 12.76 8.13
C ILE A 78 5.20 12.40 7.21
N ILE A 79 4.95 12.06 5.94
CA ILE A 79 6.00 11.67 4.97
C ILE A 79 7.01 12.81 4.72
N ALA A 80 6.58 14.06 4.86
CA ALA A 80 7.44 15.23 4.73
C ALA A 80 8.50 15.35 5.85
N LYS A 81 8.28 14.70 6.99
CA LYS A 81 9.24 14.59 8.10
C LYS A 81 9.98 13.24 8.06
N PHE A 82 9.27 12.17 7.75
CA PHE A 82 9.74 10.79 7.73
C PHE A 82 9.62 10.18 6.33
N PRO A 83 10.51 10.51 5.37
CA PRO A 83 10.43 10.01 4.00
C PRO A 83 10.93 8.56 3.91
N THR A 84 10.06 7.60 4.23
CA THR A 84 10.36 6.15 4.22
C THR A 84 9.56 5.39 3.17
N ALA A 85 10.12 4.32 2.59
CA ALA A 85 9.37 3.39 1.72
C ALA A 85 8.50 2.38 2.48
N GLY A 86 8.69 2.19 3.79
CA GLY A 86 7.72 1.46 4.61
C GLY A 86 6.43 2.25 4.80
N GLY A 87 6.41 3.53 4.46
CA GLY A 87 5.21 4.36 4.42
C GLY A 87 4.42 4.27 5.71
N VAL A 88 3.13 3.94 5.62
CA VAL A 88 2.20 3.98 6.75
C VAL A 88 2.57 3.06 7.92
N TYR A 89 3.20 1.90 7.69
CA TYR A 89 3.60 1.03 8.80
C TYR A 89 4.84 1.55 9.53
N HIS A 90 5.83 2.10 8.80
CA HIS A 90 6.93 2.85 9.41
C HIS A 90 6.43 4.06 10.19
N PHE A 91 5.49 4.83 9.64
CA PHE A 91 4.88 5.96 10.34
C PHE A 91 4.27 5.51 11.67
N SER A 92 3.55 4.38 11.69
CA SER A 92 2.92 3.90 12.92
C SER A 92 3.91 3.43 14.00
N ALA A 93 5.06 2.85 13.63
CA ALA A 93 6.17 2.60 14.56
C ALA A 93 6.70 3.93 15.13
N ILE A 94 7.12 4.84 14.25
CA ILE A 94 7.77 6.09 14.62
C ILE A 94 6.84 6.98 15.45
N LEU A 95 5.55 7.06 15.10
CA LEU A 95 4.60 8.01 15.69
C LEU A 95 3.89 7.48 16.94
N SER A 96 3.92 6.18 17.20
CA SER A 96 3.32 5.60 18.42
C SER A 96 4.25 5.77 19.65
N HIS A 97 3.77 5.28 20.79
CA HIS A 97 4.55 5.20 22.02
C HIS A 97 5.46 3.97 21.97
N GLU A 98 6.70 4.06 22.46
CA GLU A 98 7.75 3.03 22.32
C GLU A 98 7.27 1.60 22.62
N LYS A 99 6.64 1.40 23.79
CA LYS A 99 5.99 0.14 24.22
C LYS A 99 5.06 -0.51 23.17
N TYR A 100 4.42 0.28 22.30
CA TYR A 100 3.47 -0.18 21.30
C TYR A 100 3.99 -0.01 19.85
N SER A 101 5.25 0.38 19.66
CA SER A 101 5.83 0.68 18.34
C SER A 101 5.77 -0.50 17.38
N LEU A 102 6.43 -1.61 17.74
CA LEU A 102 6.53 -2.78 16.88
C LEU A 102 5.17 -3.43 16.61
N ILE A 103 4.29 -3.52 17.61
CA ILE A 103 2.96 -4.11 17.44
C ILE A 103 2.03 -3.23 16.58
N SER A 104 2.05 -1.90 16.76
CA SER A 104 1.28 -0.96 15.90
C SER A 104 1.75 -1.05 14.45
N SER A 105 3.08 -1.07 14.25
CA SER A 105 3.74 -1.23 12.96
C SER A 105 3.42 -2.57 12.30
N TRP A 106 3.43 -3.66 13.06
CA TRP A 106 3.07 -4.98 12.57
C TRP A 106 1.65 -5.04 12.00
N PHE A 107 0.64 -4.62 12.78
CA PHE A 107 -0.75 -4.63 12.32
C PHE A 107 -0.95 -3.69 11.13
N THR A 108 -0.35 -2.49 11.17
CA THR A 108 -0.41 -1.53 10.05
C THR A 108 0.21 -2.11 8.77
N GLY A 109 1.33 -2.83 8.89
CA GLY A 109 2.01 -3.47 7.77
C GLY A 109 1.22 -4.64 7.19
N TRP A 110 0.61 -5.49 8.03
CA TRP A 110 -0.29 -6.55 7.56
C TRP A 110 -1.56 -6.00 6.90
N PHE A 111 -2.20 -4.98 7.47
CA PHE A 111 -3.36 -4.33 6.86
C PHE A 111 -3.00 -3.66 5.52
N LEU A 112 -1.83 -3.03 5.40
CA LEU A 112 -1.32 -2.49 4.14
C LEU A 112 -1.07 -3.59 3.11
N LEU A 113 -0.37 -4.65 3.50
CA LEU A 113 0.05 -5.73 2.61
C LEU A 113 -1.14 -6.52 2.07
N ILE A 114 -2.03 -6.97 2.97
CA ILE A 114 -3.26 -7.64 2.60
C ILE A 114 -4.13 -6.68 1.79
N GLY A 115 -4.31 -5.44 2.25
CA GLY A 115 -5.04 -4.40 1.50
C GLY A 115 -4.57 -4.26 0.06
N ASN A 116 -3.26 -4.19 -0.17
CA ASN A 116 -2.68 -4.07 -1.51
C ASN A 116 -2.94 -5.30 -2.40
N TRP A 117 -2.69 -6.52 -1.89
CA TRP A 117 -2.95 -7.75 -2.64
C TRP A 117 -4.44 -7.89 -2.99
N THR A 118 -5.31 -7.67 -2.00
CA THR A 118 -6.76 -7.86 -2.13
C THR A 118 -7.43 -6.76 -2.98
N TYR A 119 -6.90 -5.54 -2.97
CA TYR A 119 -7.30 -4.48 -3.90
C TYR A 119 -6.84 -4.79 -5.34
N ALA A 120 -5.66 -5.37 -5.54
CA ALA A 120 -5.21 -5.82 -6.86
C ALA A 120 -6.08 -6.97 -7.42
N VAL A 121 -6.46 -7.95 -6.58
CA VAL A 121 -7.49 -8.96 -6.92
C VAL A 121 -8.78 -8.25 -7.35
N SER A 122 -9.19 -7.22 -6.61
CA SER A 122 -10.43 -6.48 -6.89
C SER A 122 -10.45 -5.82 -8.26
N ILE A 123 -9.39 -5.11 -8.62
CA ILE A 123 -9.25 -4.42 -9.90
C ILE A 123 -9.23 -5.42 -11.05
N LEU A 124 -8.44 -6.49 -10.94
CA LEU A 124 -8.32 -7.52 -11.98
C LEU A 124 -9.63 -8.28 -12.20
N PHE A 125 -10.35 -8.60 -11.13
CA PHE A 125 -11.60 -9.36 -11.20
C PHE A 125 -12.77 -8.52 -11.73
N SER A 126 -13.01 -7.34 -11.14
CA SER A 126 -14.00 -6.39 -11.65
C SER A 126 -13.67 -5.97 -13.09
N GLY A 127 -12.38 -5.81 -13.41
CA GLY A 127 -11.90 -5.54 -14.76
C GLY A 127 -12.17 -6.67 -15.75
N SER A 128 -12.06 -7.93 -15.32
CA SER A 128 -12.39 -9.11 -16.14
C SER A 128 -13.89 -9.17 -16.43
N GLN A 129 -14.73 -8.90 -15.43
CA GLN A 129 -16.18 -8.74 -15.64
C GLN A 129 -16.49 -7.58 -16.60
N PHE A 130 -15.78 -6.45 -16.49
CA PHE A 130 -15.93 -5.27 -17.36
C PHE A 130 -15.54 -5.52 -18.82
N ILE A 131 -14.54 -6.37 -19.07
CA ILE A 131 -14.17 -6.80 -20.42
C ILE A 131 -15.27 -7.69 -21.01
N LEU A 132 -15.86 -8.56 -20.18
CA LEU A 132 -16.85 -9.53 -20.63
C LEU A 132 -18.26 -8.95 -20.78
N SER A 133 -18.63 -7.90 -20.05
CA SER A 133 -19.93 -7.25 -20.17
C SER A 133 -20.19 -6.63 -21.56
N ILE A 134 -19.12 -6.36 -22.33
CA ILE A 134 -19.21 -6.04 -23.77
C ILE A 134 -20.06 -7.05 -24.54
N PHE A 135 -19.96 -8.35 -24.23
CA PHE A 135 -20.69 -9.38 -24.96
C PHE A 135 -22.21 -9.25 -24.77
N GLY A 136 -22.68 -8.69 -23.65
CA GLY A 136 -24.09 -8.35 -23.41
C GLY A 136 -24.58 -7.07 -24.11
N LEU A 137 -23.68 -6.24 -24.69
CA LEU A 137 -24.11 -5.10 -25.50
C LEU A 137 -24.73 -5.52 -26.83
N LYS A 138 -24.24 -6.62 -27.42
CA LYS A 138 -24.89 -7.30 -28.54
C LYS A 138 -26.00 -8.15 -27.94
N ASP A 139 -27.17 -8.25 -28.55
CA ASP A 139 -28.34 -8.94 -27.96
C ASP A 139 -28.23 -10.48 -27.98
N VAL A 140 -27.01 -10.99 -27.81
CA VAL A 140 -26.67 -12.37 -27.49
C VAL A 140 -26.85 -12.54 -25.99
N TYR A 141 -27.50 -13.63 -25.57
CA TYR A 141 -27.61 -13.99 -24.15
C TYR A 141 -26.22 -14.23 -23.55
N TYR A 142 -25.67 -13.22 -22.89
CA TYR A 142 -24.42 -13.33 -22.14
C TYR A 142 -24.75 -13.69 -20.68
N LYS A 143 -24.57 -14.96 -20.35
CA LYS A 143 -24.55 -15.42 -18.95
C LYS A 143 -23.11 -15.44 -18.44
N GLN A 144 -22.85 -14.71 -17.35
CA GLN A 144 -21.52 -14.62 -16.78
C GLN A 144 -21.08 -15.96 -16.14
N ASP A 145 -20.28 -16.75 -16.86
CA ASP A 145 -19.60 -17.92 -16.31
C ASP A 145 -18.37 -17.48 -15.49
N MET A 146 -18.34 -17.90 -14.22
CA MET A 146 -17.24 -17.63 -13.29
C MET A 146 -15.90 -18.20 -13.78
N LEU A 147 -15.89 -19.36 -14.45
CA LEU A 147 -14.66 -19.93 -15.02
C LEU A 147 -14.12 -19.06 -16.16
N PHE A 148 -15.01 -18.44 -16.95
CA PHE A 148 -14.62 -17.55 -18.03
C PHE A 148 -14.11 -16.20 -17.52
N VAL A 149 -14.76 -15.63 -16.49
CA VAL A 149 -14.23 -14.46 -15.74
C VAL A 149 -12.84 -14.75 -15.20
N LEU A 150 -12.64 -15.91 -14.59
CA LEU A 150 -11.35 -16.32 -14.02
C LEU A 150 -10.28 -16.58 -15.10
N GLY A 151 -10.68 -17.06 -16.30
CA GLY A 151 -9.79 -17.16 -17.46
C GLY A 151 -9.27 -15.79 -17.92
N VAL A 152 -10.15 -14.80 -18.08
CA VAL A 152 -9.76 -13.42 -18.40
C VAL A 152 -8.89 -12.82 -17.29
N TYR A 153 -9.22 -13.08 -16.02
CA TYR A 153 -8.44 -12.65 -14.87
C TYR A 153 -6.99 -13.14 -14.93
N PHE A 154 -6.76 -14.43 -15.22
CA PHE A 154 -5.40 -14.97 -15.32
C PHE A 154 -4.62 -14.43 -16.52
N ILE A 155 -5.30 -14.16 -17.66
CA ILE A 155 -4.69 -13.48 -18.81
C ILE A 155 -4.25 -12.05 -18.41
N MET A 156 -5.13 -11.29 -17.74
CA MET A 156 -4.82 -9.95 -17.25
C MET A 156 -3.69 -9.96 -16.22
N LEU A 157 -3.73 -10.82 -15.21
CA LEU A 157 -2.70 -10.94 -14.18
C LEU A 157 -1.33 -11.28 -14.80
N THR A 158 -1.31 -12.20 -15.77
CA THR A 158 -0.08 -12.58 -16.48
C THR A 158 0.47 -11.41 -17.31
N LEU A 159 -0.38 -10.70 -18.06
CA LEU A 159 0.00 -9.53 -18.86
C LEU A 159 0.53 -8.39 -17.97
N VAL A 160 -0.17 -8.08 -16.89
CA VAL A 160 0.18 -7.02 -15.93
C VAL A 160 1.46 -7.36 -15.15
N GLY A 161 1.65 -8.63 -14.81
CA GLY A 161 2.88 -9.18 -14.24
C GLY A 161 4.07 -9.08 -15.19
N PHE A 162 3.87 -9.47 -16.45
CA PHE A 162 4.88 -9.34 -17.51
C PHE A 162 5.30 -7.88 -17.75
N ILE A 163 4.35 -6.93 -17.73
CA ILE A 163 4.64 -5.49 -17.80
C ILE A 163 5.44 -5.03 -16.58
N ASN A 164 5.04 -5.40 -15.37
CA ASN A 164 5.78 -5.08 -14.15
C ASN A 164 7.21 -5.66 -14.14
N TYR A 165 7.38 -6.87 -14.67
CA TYR A 165 8.67 -7.56 -14.74
C TYR A 165 9.58 -6.95 -15.81
N LYS A 166 9.17 -6.96 -17.10
CA LYS A 166 10.05 -6.61 -18.21
C LYS A 166 10.07 -5.11 -18.57
N PHE A 167 9.03 -4.37 -18.21
CA PHE A 167 8.91 -2.93 -18.50
C PHE A 167 9.06 -2.05 -17.25
N SER A 168 9.67 -2.57 -16.17
CA SER A 168 10.01 -1.84 -14.95
C SER A 168 10.73 -0.51 -15.22
N ARG A 169 11.73 -0.50 -16.12
CA ARG A 169 12.43 0.71 -16.63
C ARG A 169 11.49 1.79 -17.18
N HIS A 170 10.33 1.40 -17.68
CA HIS A 170 9.37 2.26 -18.37
C HIS A 170 8.20 2.71 -17.49
N LEU A 171 8.13 2.31 -16.20
CA LEU A 171 7.03 2.65 -15.29
C LEU A 171 6.76 4.16 -15.20
N GLU A 172 7.79 5.01 -15.22
CA GLU A 172 7.60 6.47 -15.27
C GLU A 172 6.85 6.93 -16.54
N ARG A 173 7.16 6.35 -17.71
CA ARG A 173 6.47 6.68 -18.97
C ARG A 173 5.05 6.13 -18.97
N ILE A 174 4.85 4.92 -18.44
CA ILE A 174 3.53 4.29 -18.28
C ILE A 174 2.62 5.14 -17.37
N ASN A 175 3.13 5.58 -16.21
CA ASN A 175 2.38 6.45 -15.29
C ASN A 175 2.04 7.82 -15.91
N LYS A 176 2.95 8.41 -16.70
CA LYS A 176 2.64 9.65 -17.45
C LYS A 176 1.58 9.42 -18.53
N LEU A 177 1.67 8.32 -19.29
CA LEU A 177 0.67 7.93 -20.28
C LEU A 177 -0.72 7.71 -19.63
N CYS A 178 -0.76 7.11 -18.44
CA CYS A 178 -2.00 6.92 -17.69
C CYS A 178 -2.71 8.25 -17.35
N ILE A 179 -1.98 9.33 -17.05
CA ILE A 179 -2.61 10.66 -16.83
C ILE A 179 -3.37 11.08 -18.09
N PHE A 180 -2.69 11.07 -19.24
CA PHE A 180 -3.29 11.48 -20.52
C PHE A 180 -4.44 10.57 -20.92
N TRP A 181 -4.31 9.25 -20.75
CA TRP A 181 -5.36 8.29 -21.04
C TRP A 181 -6.58 8.48 -20.13
N SER A 182 -6.37 8.64 -18.82
CA SER A 182 -7.45 8.73 -17.83
C SER A 182 -8.23 10.05 -17.97
N ILE A 183 -7.53 11.19 -18.14
CA ILE A 183 -8.17 12.48 -18.41
C ILE A 183 -8.86 12.46 -19.79
N GLY A 184 -8.18 11.95 -20.81
CA GLY A 184 -8.75 11.82 -22.16
C GLY A 184 -10.00 10.93 -22.19
N THR A 185 -10.01 9.84 -21.44
CA THR A 185 -11.17 8.94 -21.27
C THR A 185 -12.38 9.69 -20.73
N VAL A 186 -12.22 10.50 -19.69
CA VAL A 186 -13.34 11.28 -19.11
C VAL A 186 -13.83 12.35 -20.07
N ILE A 187 -12.93 13.07 -20.74
CA ILE A 187 -13.30 14.09 -21.72
C ILE A 187 -14.06 13.46 -22.91
N VAL A 188 -13.56 12.36 -23.46
CA VAL A 188 -14.18 11.68 -24.62
C VAL A 188 -15.52 11.06 -24.23
N ILE A 189 -15.61 10.36 -23.08
CA ILE A 189 -16.89 9.84 -22.58
C ILE A 189 -17.88 10.98 -22.36
N GLY A 190 -17.49 12.02 -21.60
CA GLY A 190 -18.38 13.15 -21.29
C GLY A 190 -18.90 13.86 -22.54
N ILE A 191 -18.03 14.14 -23.52
CA ILE A 191 -18.42 14.78 -24.79
C ILE A 191 -19.35 13.86 -25.60
N LEU A 192 -19.00 12.58 -25.78
CA LEU A 192 -19.80 11.68 -26.62
C LEU A 192 -21.17 11.38 -26.00
N LEU A 193 -21.27 11.20 -24.68
CA LEU A 193 -22.55 11.02 -24.01
C LEU A 193 -23.46 12.24 -24.18
N LEU A 194 -22.91 13.46 -24.11
CA LEU A 194 -23.67 14.69 -24.30
C LEU A 194 -24.07 14.94 -25.77
N ILE A 195 -23.20 14.60 -26.73
CA ILE A 195 -23.51 14.73 -28.18
C ILE A 195 -24.63 13.79 -28.59
N PHE A 196 -24.62 12.54 -28.12
CA PHE A 196 -25.65 11.55 -28.49
C PHE A 196 -26.90 11.59 -27.58
N ALA A 197 -26.94 12.43 -26.54
CA ALA A 197 -28.03 12.53 -25.59
C ALA A 197 -29.39 12.83 -26.24
N LYS A 198 -30.24 11.81 -26.38
CA LYS A 198 -31.65 11.96 -26.84
C LYS A 198 -32.62 12.37 -25.74
N LYS A 199 -32.25 12.13 -24.48
CA LYS A 199 -33.01 12.50 -23.27
C LYS A 199 -32.02 12.99 -22.23
N THR A 200 -32.40 14.02 -21.49
CA THR A 200 -31.61 14.57 -20.39
C THR A 200 -32.47 14.75 -19.16
N ASN A 201 -31.86 14.53 -17.99
CA ASN A 201 -32.44 14.79 -16.69
C ASN A 201 -32.30 16.27 -16.35
N SER A 202 -33.29 16.83 -15.64
CA SER A 202 -33.24 18.23 -15.20
C SER A 202 -32.20 18.41 -14.09
N ALA A 203 -31.62 19.61 -13.97
CA ALA A 203 -30.69 19.93 -12.89
C ALA A 203 -31.31 19.67 -11.50
N SER A 204 -32.62 19.93 -11.34
CA SER A 204 -33.34 19.59 -10.10
C SER A 204 -33.31 18.09 -9.83
N HIS A 205 -33.61 17.24 -10.83
CA HIS A 205 -33.55 15.78 -10.69
C HIS A 205 -32.13 15.30 -10.32
N ILE A 206 -31.09 15.82 -10.98
CA ILE A 206 -29.69 15.45 -10.69
C ILE A 206 -29.29 15.80 -9.25
N LEU A 207 -29.77 16.93 -8.71
CA LEU A 207 -29.40 17.45 -7.40
C LEU A 207 -30.30 17.00 -6.25
N THR A 208 -31.53 16.54 -6.52
CA THR A 208 -32.52 16.23 -5.46
C THR A 208 -33.17 14.86 -5.56
N HIS A 209 -33.02 14.13 -6.68
CA HIS A 209 -33.64 12.81 -6.81
C HIS A 209 -32.86 11.75 -6.03
N PHE A 210 -33.50 11.27 -4.97
CA PHE A 210 -33.04 10.18 -4.12
C PHE A 210 -34.04 9.02 -4.22
N ASP A 211 -33.56 7.82 -4.57
CA ASP A 211 -34.34 6.57 -4.59
C ASP A 211 -33.51 5.44 -3.96
N ASN A 212 -33.94 4.99 -2.78
CA ASN A 212 -33.42 3.86 -2.01
C ASN A 212 -34.42 2.68 -1.93
N SER A 213 -35.48 2.70 -2.73
CA SER A 213 -36.58 1.71 -2.68
C SER A 213 -36.14 0.25 -2.87
N ARG A 214 -34.94 0.05 -3.43
CA ARG A 214 -34.31 -1.25 -3.66
C ARG A 214 -33.44 -1.75 -2.50
N SER A 215 -32.81 -0.87 -1.73
CA SER A 215 -31.87 -1.31 -0.68
C SER A 215 -32.56 -1.77 0.60
N GLY A 216 -33.68 -1.12 0.94
CA GLY A 216 -34.44 -1.35 2.18
C GLY A 216 -33.90 -0.59 3.39
N TRP A 217 -32.78 0.13 3.24
CA TRP A 217 -32.24 1.00 4.29
C TRP A 217 -33.05 2.30 4.43
N PRO A 218 -33.25 2.82 5.67
CA PRO A 218 -33.72 4.20 5.87
C PRO A 218 -32.80 5.22 5.18
N ASP A 219 -33.36 6.32 4.67
CA ASP A 219 -32.68 7.26 3.76
C ASP A 219 -31.27 7.69 4.19
N PRO A 220 -31.00 8.05 5.48
CA PRO A 220 -29.64 8.42 5.90
C PRO A 220 -28.65 7.25 5.88
N LEU A 221 -29.13 6.04 6.17
CA LEU A 221 -28.31 4.82 6.12
C LEU A 221 -28.07 4.38 4.68
N ALA A 222 -29.08 4.45 3.82
CA ALA A 222 -28.93 4.21 2.38
C ALA A 222 -27.85 5.13 1.80
N PHE A 223 -27.97 6.45 1.98
CA PHE A 223 -26.95 7.41 1.52
C PHE A 223 -25.53 7.03 2.00
N MET A 224 -25.38 6.63 3.28
CA MET A 224 -24.08 6.21 3.81
C MET A 224 -23.55 4.93 3.17
N VAL A 225 -24.39 3.90 2.99
CA VAL A 225 -24.00 2.62 2.36
C VAL A 225 -23.63 2.85 0.89
N GLY A 226 -24.42 3.66 0.17
CA GLY A 226 -24.15 3.99 -1.23
C GLY A 226 -22.86 4.78 -1.47
N MET A 227 -22.25 5.39 -0.44
CA MET A 227 -20.89 5.96 -0.53
C MET A 227 -19.79 4.90 -0.75
N GLN A 228 -20.07 3.61 -0.53
CA GLN A 228 -19.11 2.51 -0.71
C GLN A 228 -18.44 2.50 -2.10
N SER A 229 -19.16 2.86 -3.17
CA SER A 229 -18.58 3.01 -4.53
C SER A 229 -17.47 4.06 -4.58
N SER A 230 -17.72 5.22 -3.96
CA SER A 230 -16.76 6.32 -3.88
C SER A 230 -15.58 5.96 -2.97
N CYS A 231 -15.84 5.27 -1.84
CA CYS A 231 -14.80 4.74 -0.95
C CYS A 231 -13.86 3.77 -1.68
N PHE A 232 -14.40 2.79 -2.41
CA PHE A 232 -13.61 1.83 -3.20
C PHE A 232 -12.70 2.53 -4.21
N THR A 233 -13.25 3.50 -4.94
CA THR A 233 -12.54 4.24 -5.99
C THR A 233 -11.38 5.07 -5.44
N LEU A 234 -11.60 5.84 -4.37
CA LEU A 234 -10.59 6.78 -3.87
C LEU A 234 -9.54 6.13 -2.95
N THR A 235 -9.77 4.96 -2.37
CA THR A 235 -8.89 4.36 -1.35
C THR A 235 -7.44 4.10 -1.81
N GLY A 236 -7.18 4.01 -3.12
CA GLY A 236 -5.84 3.79 -3.69
C GLY A 236 -4.77 4.82 -3.28
N TYR A 237 -5.12 6.00 -2.73
CA TYR A 237 -4.14 7.00 -2.30
C TYR A 237 -3.15 6.49 -1.23
N GLY A 238 -3.54 5.56 -0.37
CA GLY A 238 -2.68 5.04 0.70
C GLY A 238 -1.47 4.25 0.18
N MET A 239 -1.66 3.62 -0.97
CA MET A 239 -0.67 2.75 -1.60
C MET A 239 0.53 3.54 -2.15
N LEU A 240 0.36 4.85 -2.40
CA LEU A 240 1.39 5.77 -2.90
C LEU A 240 2.61 5.87 -1.97
N PHE A 241 2.39 5.88 -0.66
CA PHE A 241 3.46 6.08 0.34
C PHE A 241 4.44 4.88 0.42
N SER A 242 4.10 3.75 -0.20
CA SER A 242 5.00 2.59 -0.31
C SER A 242 6.07 2.74 -1.41
N MET A 243 5.98 3.81 -2.21
CA MET A 243 6.88 4.07 -3.36
C MET A 243 7.90 5.18 -3.08
N THR A 244 8.03 5.63 -1.82
CA THR A 244 8.85 6.77 -1.43
C THR A 244 10.32 6.64 -1.82
N ASP A 245 10.93 5.45 -1.68
CA ASP A 245 12.34 5.24 -2.06
C ASP A 245 12.59 5.42 -3.56
N GLU A 246 11.56 5.27 -4.40
CA GLU A 246 11.68 5.51 -5.84
C GLU A 246 11.53 7.02 -6.17
N VAL A 247 11.16 7.90 -5.23
CA VAL A 247 10.90 9.34 -5.46
C VAL A 247 12.16 10.21 -5.26
N LYS A 248 12.37 11.17 -6.17
CA LYS A 248 13.40 12.21 -6.02
C LYS A 248 12.94 13.25 -4.99
N ARG A 249 13.78 13.60 -4.00
CA ARG A 249 13.43 14.56 -2.92
C ARG A 249 12.07 14.23 -2.26
N PRO A 250 11.92 13.00 -1.72
CA PRO A 250 10.64 12.49 -1.22
C PRO A 250 9.97 13.43 -0.19
N GLU A 251 10.76 14.05 0.68
CA GLU A 251 10.34 15.00 1.72
C GLU A 251 9.51 16.18 1.17
N LYS A 252 9.77 16.61 -0.07
CA LYS A 252 9.07 17.73 -0.73
C LYS A 252 8.17 17.30 -1.88
N ASN A 253 8.53 16.22 -2.57
CA ASN A 253 7.84 15.80 -3.79
C ASN A 253 6.74 14.77 -3.53
N MET A 254 6.84 13.91 -2.51
CA MET A 254 5.75 13.00 -2.16
C MET A 254 4.51 13.73 -1.61
N PRO A 255 4.62 14.70 -0.67
CA PRO A 255 3.46 15.49 -0.21
C PRO A 255 2.73 16.18 -1.37
N LYS A 256 3.48 16.88 -2.23
CA LYS A 256 2.93 17.60 -3.39
C LYS A 256 2.28 16.63 -4.39
N GLY A 257 2.93 15.50 -4.67
CA GLY A 257 2.41 14.48 -5.57
C GLY A 257 1.11 13.84 -5.05
N ALA A 258 1.08 13.40 -3.79
CA ALA A 258 -0.07 12.71 -3.21
C ALA A 258 -1.31 13.62 -3.07
N VAL A 259 -1.15 14.84 -2.53
CA VAL A 259 -2.25 15.82 -2.42
C VAL A 259 -2.77 16.21 -3.80
N SER A 260 -1.89 16.44 -4.78
CA SER A 260 -2.31 16.78 -6.14
C SER A 260 -3.04 15.61 -6.80
N ALA A 261 -2.57 14.37 -6.63
CA ALA A 261 -3.22 13.19 -7.18
C ALA A 261 -4.68 13.06 -6.70
N VAL A 262 -4.92 13.12 -5.39
CA VAL A 262 -6.27 13.00 -4.81
C VAL A 262 -7.14 14.19 -5.22
N SER A 263 -6.60 15.42 -5.20
CA SER A 263 -7.35 16.62 -5.62
C SER A 263 -7.81 16.52 -7.08
N MET A 264 -6.91 16.10 -7.97
CA MET A 264 -7.22 15.93 -9.39
C MET A 264 -8.14 14.72 -9.63
N ALA A 265 -8.03 13.63 -8.86
CA ALA A 265 -8.93 12.50 -8.91
C ALA A 265 -10.37 12.89 -8.52
N VAL A 266 -10.56 13.64 -7.43
CA VAL A 266 -11.88 14.15 -7.00
C VAL A 266 -12.50 15.04 -8.08
N LEU A 267 -11.72 15.94 -8.69
CA LEU A 267 -12.18 16.76 -9.82
C LEU A 267 -12.54 15.90 -11.05
N GLN A 268 -11.69 14.94 -11.40
CA GLN A 268 -11.94 14.02 -12.52
C GLN A 268 -13.26 13.24 -12.34
N GLY A 269 -13.54 12.77 -11.12
CA GLY A 269 -14.78 12.09 -10.81
C GLY A 269 -16.02 12.97 -11.03
N LEU A 270 -15.96 14.26 -10.69
CA LEU A 270 -17.05 15.20 -10.98
C LEU A 270 -17.28 15.36 -12.49
N PHE A 271 -16.21 15.49 -13.29
CA PHE A 271 -16.31 15.56 -14.75
C PHE A 271 -16.80 14.25 -15.40
N PHE A 272 -16.66 13.11 -14.72
CA PHE A 272 -17.21 11.82 -15.15
C PHE A 272 -18.67 11.65 -14.73
N ILE A 273 -18.99 11.95 -13.47
CA ILE A 273 -20.31 11.79 -12.86
C ILE A 273 -21.34 12.71 -13.49
N VAL A 274 -21.03 14.00 -13.70
CA VAL A 274 -22.04 14.96 -14.17
C VAL A 274 -22.64 14.60 -15.54
N PRO A 275 -21.85 14.27 -16.58
CA PRO A 275 -22.41 13.76 -17.84
C PRO A 275 -23.23 12.49 -17.66
N VAL A 276 -22.76 11.52 -16.86
CA VAL A 276 -23.48 10.27 -16.59
C VAL A 276 -24.84 10.53 -15.93
N LEU A 277 -24.93 11.45 -14.97
CA LEU A 277 -26.19 11.81 -14.32
C LEU A 277 -27.14 12.59 -15.24
N ILE A 278 -26.62 13.44 -16.13
CA ILE A 278 -27.42 14.16 -17.13
C ILE A 278 -28.17 13.19 -18.05
N ILE A 279 -27.58 12.06 -18.42
CA ILE A 279 -28.17 11.08 -19.34
C ILE A 279 -28.64 9.77 -18.67
N LEU A 280 -28.66 9.73 -17.33
CA LEU A 280 -28.94 8.51 -16.56
C LEU A 280 -30.35 7.97 -16.87
N PRO A 281 -30.48 6.72 -17.36
CA PRO A 281 -31.78 6.06 -17.52
C PRO A 281 -32.47 5.76 -16.18
N SER A 282 -33.75 5.41 -16.23
CA SER A 282 -34.48 4.96 -15.03
C SER A 282 -33.86 3.71 -14.42
N LEU A 283 -33.87 3.64 -13.09
CA LEU A 283 -33.24 2.53 -12.34
C LEU A 283 -33.75 1.14 -12.76
N THR A 284 -35.00 1.03 -13.18
CA THR A 284 -35.57 -0.23 -13.69
C THR A 284 -34.87 -0.74 -14.96
N VAL A 285 -34.41 0.15 -15.84
CA VAL A 285 -33.62 -0.25 -17.02
C VAL A 285 -32.21 -0.69 -16.61
N LEU A 286 -31.62 -0.02 -15.62
CA LEU A 286 -30.23 -0.22 -15.20
C LEU A 286 -30.00 -1.40 -14.25
N LEU A 287 -31.00 -1.75 -13.43
CA LEU A 287 -30.87 -2.72 -12.34
C LEU A 287 -31.80 -3.92 -12.49
N ASP A 288 -33.05 -3.67 -12.93
CA ASP A 288 -34.09 -4.71 -12.91
C ASP A 288 -34.16 -5.49 -14.24
N SER A 289 -33.87 -4.83 -15.38
CA SER A 289 -34.09 -5.40 -16.72
C SER A 289 -32.99 -6.34 -17.22
N ASN A 290 -31.72 -6.07 -16.88
CA ASN A 290 -30.56 -6.87 -17.30
C ASN A 290 -29.50 -6.92 -16.18
N PRO A 291 -29.77 -7.62 -15.06
CA PRO A 291 -28.91 -7.58 -13.87
C PRO A 291 -27.52 -8.21 -14.08
N GLU A 292 -27.30 -8.95 -15.17
CA GLU A 292 -26.01 -9.55 -15.54
C GLU A 292 -25.11 -8.60 -16.36
N ILE A 293 -25.61 -7.42 -16.77
CA ILE A 293 -24.86 -6.38 -17.48
C ILE A 293 -24.53 -5.23 -16.50
N MET A 294 -23.31 -4.68 -16.56
CA MET A 294 -22.95 -3.56 -15.69
C MET A 294 -23.79 -2.31 -16.03
N PRO A 295 -24.33 -1.57 -15.04
CA PRO A 295 -25.23 -0.44 -15.31
C PRO A 295 -24.64 0.63 -16.23
N ILE A 296 -23.33 0.87 -16.17
CA ILE A 296 -22.64 1.85 -17.02
C ILE A 296 -22.72 1.50 -18.52
N ASP A 297 -22.69 0.21 -18.87
CA ASP A 297 -22.76 -0.25 -20.25
C ASP A 297 -24.18 -0.02 -20.80
N LEU A 298 -25.19 -0.18 -19.94
CA LEU A 298 -26.58 0.15 -20.24
C LEU A 298 -26.79 1.67 -20.37
N VAL A 299 -26.11 2.49 -19.55
CA VAL A 299 -26.07 3.96 -19.73
C VAL A 299 -25.51 4.30 -21.12
N PHE A 300 -24.37 3.71 -21.51
CA PHE A 300 -23.73 3.97 -22.82
C PHE A 300 -24.60 3.48 -23.99
N LYS A 301 -25.16 2.26 -23.93
CA LYS A 301 -26.07 1.70 -24.95
C LYS A 301 -27.33 2.57 -25.10
N THR A 302 -27.91 3.00 -23.98
CA THR A 302 -29.14 3.79 -23.97
C THR A 302 -28.91 5.22 -24.49
N ALA A 303 -27.80 5.85 -24.13
CA ALA A 303 -27.48 7.20 -24.58
C ALA A 303 -27.07 7.25 -26.05
N THR A 304 -26.10 6.42 -26.46
CA THR A 304 -25.56 6.46 -27.82
C THR A 304 -26.51 5.86 -28.87
N GLN A 305 -27.35 4.90 -28.47
CA GLN A 305 -28.16 4.08 -29.38
C GLN A 305 -27.31 3.41 -30.49
N SER A 306 -26.01 3.22 -30.24
CA SER A 306 -25.04 2.71 -31.20
C SER A 306 -24.06 1.76 -30.51
N TYR A 307 -24.08 0.50 -30.94
CA TYR A 307 -23.17 -0.54 -30.45
C TYR A 307 -21.71 -0.13 -30.62
N VAL A 308 -21.34 0.44 -31.78
CA VAL A 308 -19.95 0.83 -32.09
C VAL A 308 -19.46 1.93 -31.16
N VAL A 309 -20.29 2.96 -30.90
CA VAL A 309 -19.88 4.06 -30.00
C VAL A 309 -19.77 3.55 -28.57
N SER A 310 -20.76 2.79 -28.09
CA SER A 310 -20.72 2.20 -26.73
C SER A 310 -19.52 1.30 -26.52
N PHE A 311 -19.20 0.44 -27.50
CA PHE A 311 -18.01 -0.41 -27.48
C PHE A 311 -16.72 0.41 -27.35
N LEU A 312 -16.57 1.51 -28.12
CA LEU A 312 -15.41 2.38 -28.01
C LEU A 312 -15.31 3.07 -26.65
N LEU A 313 -16.43 3.47 -26.02
CA LEU A 313 -16.42 4.01 -24.65
C LEU A 313 -15.95 2.97 -23.63
N ILE A 314 -16.37 1.71 -23.75
CA ILE A 314 -15.90 0.63 -22.87
C ILE A 314 -14.41 0.33 -23.09
N VAL A 315 -13.92 0.35 -24.34
CA VAL A 315 -12.48 0.16 -24.63
C VAL A 315 -11.61 1.23 -23.95
N LEU A 316 -12.08 2.47 -23.84
CA LEU A 316 -11.39 3.51 -23.06
C LEU A 316 -11.31 3.16 -21.56
N LEU A 317 -12.42 2.67 -20.99
CA LEU A 317 -12.46 2.20 -19.59
C LEU A 317 -11.57 0.97 -19.37
N ILE A 318 -11.55 -0.02 -20.27
CA ILE A 318 -10.61 -1.16 -20.21
C ILE A 318 -9.15 -0.68 -20.21
N GLY A 319 -8.82 0.36 -20.98
CA GLY A 319 -7.52 1.01 -20.88
C GLY A 319 -7.22 1.53 -19.47
N THR A 320 -8.19 2.18 -18.80
CA THR A 320 -8.02 2.62 -17.40
C THR A 320 -7.84 1.46 -16.42
N VAL A 321 -8.56 0.34 -16.61
CA VAL A 321 -8.38 -0.91 -15.83
C VAL A 321 -6.96 -1.44 -15.95
N MET A 322 -6.45 -1.53 -17.19
CA MET A 322 -5.12 -2.08 -17.44
C MET A 322 -4.03 -1.25 -16.77
N PHE A 323 -4.11 0.08 -16.82
CA PHE A 323 -3.21 0.94 -16.06
C PHE A 323 -3.37 0.71 -14.55
N GLN A 324 -4.59 0.76 -14.01
CA GLN A 324 -4.83 0.59 -12.57
C GLN A 324 -4.28 -0.74 -12.04
N ALA A 325 -4.49 -1.84 -12.77
CA ALA A 325 -3.94 -3.14 -12.44
C ALA A 325 -2.40 -3.15 -12.42
N ILE A 326 -1.74 -2.47 -13.38
CA ILE A 326 -0.29 -2.27 -13.36
C ILE A 326 0.14 -1.58 -12.07
N GLY A 327 -0.46 -0.42 -11.73
CA GLY A 327 -0.11 0.33 -10.53
C GLY A 327 -0.36 -0.42 -9.22
N ALA A 328 -1.47 -1.16 -9.12
CA ALA A 328 -1.80 -1.97 -7.96
C ALA A 328 -0.81 -3.14 -7.78
N LEU A 329 -0.43 -3.85 -8.85
CA LEU A 329 0.59 -4.89 -8.76
C LEU A 329 1.99 -4.32 -8.48
N THR A 330 2.33 -3.15 -9.05
CA THR A 330 3.58 -2.44 -8.75
C THR A 330 3.70 -2.16 -7.26
N THR A 331 2.70 -1.48 -6.68
CA THR A 331 2.71 -1.08 -5.26
C THR A 331 2.61 -2.28 -4.31
N ALA A 332 1.82 -3.30 -4.65
CA ALA A 332 1.77 -4.56 -3.90
C ALA A 332 3.15 -5.23 -3.82
N SER A 333 3.90 -5.30 -4.92
CA SER A 333 5.23 -5.92 -4.91
C SER A 333 6.25 -5.13 -4.10
N ARG A 334 6.21 -3.79 -4.11
CA ARG A 334 7.11 -2.96 -3.28
C ARG A 334 6.77 -3.11 -1.80
N SER A 335 5.50 -3.03 -1.44
CA SER A 335 5.07 -3.21 -0.04
C SER A 335 5.44 -4.60 0.49
N THR A 336 5.30 -5.64 -0.34
CA THR A 336 5.74 -7.01 -0.03
C THR A 336 7.25 -7.06 0.24
N TYR A 337 8.05 -6.43 -0.62
CA TYR A 337 9.51 -6.38 -0.49
C TYR A 337 9.96 -5.66 0.79
N VAL A 338 9.48 -4.43 1.02
CA VAL A 338 9.92 -3.63 2.18
C VAL A 338 9.43 -4.26 3.49
N PHE A 339 8.20 -4.79 3.54
CA PHE A 339 7.70 -5.48 4.72
C PHE A 339 8.46 -6.79 4.99
N ALA A 340 8.82 -7.58 3.95
CA ALA A 340 9.68 -8.75 4.12
C ALA A 340 11.06 -8.38 4.68
N ARG A 341 11.69 -7.33 4.13
CA ARG A 341 13.01 -6.82 4.55
C ARG A 341 13.08 -6.55 6.04
N ASP A 342 12.05 -5.91 6.59
CA ASP A 342 11.99 -5.54 8.00
C ASP A 342 11.55 -6.71 8.92
N GLY A 343 11.49 -7.94 8.39
CA GLY A 343 11.10 -9.14 9.13
C GLY A 343 9.59 -9.37 9.24
N GLY A 344 8.79 -8.77 8.35
CA GLY A 344 7.32 -8.86 8.30
C GLY A 344 6.77 -10.03 7.50
N LEU A 345 7.60 -10.81 6.79
CA LEU A 345 7.20 -12.08 6.14
C LEU A 345 8.16 -13.23 6.50
N PRO A 346 7.66 -14.47 6.66
CA PRO A 346 8.51 -15.64 6.88
C PRO A 346 9.38 -15.90 5.64
N PHE A 347 10.55 -16.52 5.84
CA PHE A 347 11.56 -16.72 4.78
C PHE A 347 12.02 -15.40 4.11
N LYS A 348 12.17 -14.33 4.91
CA LYS A 348 12.49 -12.96 4.44
C LYS A 348 13.58 -12.92 3.36
N GLU A 349 14.64 -13.71 3.53
CA GLU A 349 15.79 -13.84 2.63
C GLU A 349 15.41 -14.12 1.17
N ILE A 350 14.38 -14.94 0.94
CA ILE A 350 13.89 -15.25 -0.42
C ILE A 350 13.26 -14.01 -1.05
N TRP A 351 12.42 -13.30 -0.29
CA TRP A 351 11.65 -12.16 -0.80
C TRP A 351 12.47 -10.87 -0.94
N THR A 352 13.56 -10.77 -0.17
CA THR A 352 14.49 -9.63 -0.18
C THR A 352 15.60 -9.73 -1.23
N GLN A 353 15.74 -10.85 -1.93
CA GLN A 353 16.67 -10.97 -3.04
C GLN A 353 16.30 -9.99 -4.17
N VAL A 354 17.26 -9.13 -4.52
CA VAL A 354 17.18 -8.20 -5.64
C VAL A 354 18.33 -8.53 -6.59
N ASP A 355 18.02 -9.12 -7.74
CA ASP A 355 19.01 -9.37 -8.78
C ASP A 355 19.52 -8.03 -9.35
N SER A 356 20.81 -7.75 -9.19
CA SER A 356 21.51 -6.61 -9.80
C SER A 356 21.93 -6.84 -11.27
N VAL A 357 21.39 -7.88 -11.91
CA VAL A 357 21.84 -8.42 -13.22
C VAL A 357 21.45 -7.53 -14.41
N GLU A 358 20.48 -6.62 -14.24
CA GLU A 358 20.22 -5.51 -15.17
C GLU A 358 20.41 -4.18 -14.40
N GLU A 359 20.54 -3.02 -15.07
CA GLU A 359 20.72 -1.68 -14.44
C GLU A 359 19.50 -1.21 -13.57
N TYR A 360 18.59 -2.12 -13.22
CA TYR A 360 17.27 -1.90 -12.64
C TYR A 360 17.06 -2.86 -11.46
N THR A 361 17.15 -2.32 -10.24
CA THR A 361 16.82 -3.07 -9.01
C THR A 361 15.31 -3.25 -8.90
N LEU A 362 14.82 -4.42 -9.33
CA LEU A 362 13.42 -4.85 -9.19
C LEU A 362 13.35 -6.05 -8.22
N PRO A 363 12.52 -6.02 -7.16
CA PRO A 363 12.35 -7.17 -6.26
C PRO A 363 11.49 -8.24 -6.93
N LYS A 364 12.11 -9.06 -7.80
CA LYS A 364 11.45 -10.10 -8.61
C LYS A 364 10.67 -11.09 -7.76
N ASN A 365 11.28 -11.57 -6.68
CA ASN A 365 10.66 -12.59 -5.81
C ASN A 365 9.43 -12.05 -5.08
N ALA A 366 9.44 -10.79 -4.65
CA ALA A 366 8.28 -10.12 -4.06
C ALA A 366 7.15 -9.85 -5.09
N LEU A 367 7.50 -9.61 -6.37
CA LEU A 367 6.53 -9.51 -7.46
C LEU A 367 5.85 -10.87 -7.73
N PHE A 368 6.62 -11.94 -7.87
CA PHE A 368 6.06 -13.29 -8.08
C PHE A 368 5.26 -13.78 -6.87
N LEU A 369 5.70 -13.49 -5.63
CA LEU A 369 4.90 -13.76 -4.43
C LEU A 369 3.57 -13.00 -4.46
N SER A 370 3.59 -11.71 -4.79
CA SER A 370 2.36 -10.91 -4.92
C SER A 370 1.42 -11.50 -5.97
N MET A 371 1.95 -11.86 -7.15
CA MET A 371 1.15 -12.52 -8.20
C MET A 371 0.58 -13.86 -7.73
N ALA A 372 1.35 -14.68 -7.02
CA ALA A 372 0.90 -15.98 -6.50
C ALA A 372 -0.21 -15.81 -5.46
N VAL A 373 -0.08 -14.86 -4.52
CA VAL A 373 -1.11 -14.57 -3.51
C VAL A 373 -2.39 -14.02 -4.17
N ILE A 374 -2.24 -13.11 -5.13
CA ILE A 374 -3.34 -12.55 -5.95
C ILE A 374 -4.02 -13.65 -6.78
N ALA A 375 -3.26 -14.62 -7.30
CA ALA A 375 -3.78 -15.79 -8.01
C ALA A 375 -4.53 -16.76 -7.08
N VAL A 376 -4.03 -17.02 -5.87
CA VAL A 376 -4.69 -17.88 -4.89
C VAL A 376 -6.01 -17.27 -4.42
N PHE A 377 -6.04 -15.96 -4.17
CA PHE A 377 -7.26 -15.30 -3.68
C PHE A 377 -8.39 -15.19 -4.71
N SER A 378 -8.12 -15.22 -6.02
CA SER A 378 -9.22 -15.22 -7.01
C SER A 378 -10.01 -16.53 -7.03
N PHE A 379 -9.42 -17.66 -6.61
CA PHE A 379 -10.16 -18.92 -6.48
C PHE A 379 -11.25 -18.89 -5.41
N LEU A 380 -11.26 -17.93 -4.47
CA LEU A 380 -12.39 -17.75 -3.54
C LEU A 380 -13.71 -17.45 -4.28
N ALA A 381 -13.65 -16.86 -5.48
CA ALA A 381 -14.83 -16.62 -6.32
C ALA A 381 -15.52 -17.92 -6.75
N LEU A 382 -14.79 -19.05 -6.85
CA LEU A 382 -15.35 -20.37 -7.13
C LEU A 382 -16.04 -20.99 -5.91
N ILE A 383 -15.66 -20.59 -4.69
CA ILE A 383 -16.22 -21.12 -3.43
C ILE A 383 -17.55 -20.44 -3.11
N SER A 384 -17.57 -19.11 -3.11
CA SER A 384 -18.78 -18.32 -2.85
C SER A 384 -18.61 -16.87 -3.31
N PRO A 385 -19.52 -16.33 -4.14
CA PRO A 385 -19.53 -14.92 -4.51
C PRO A 385 -19.61 -13.97 -3.31
N SER A 386 -20.33 -14.36 -2.24
CA SER A 386 -20.42 -13.56 -1.01
C SER A 386 -19.11 -13.58 -0.20
N ALA A 387 -18.42 -14.72 -0.12
CA ALA A 387 -17.09 -14.79 0.51
C ALA A 387 -16.04 -13.98 -0.26
N PHE A 388 -16.10 -14.03 -1.59
CA PHE A 388 -15.25 -13.21 -2.45
C PHE A 388 -15.54 -11.70 -2.27
N ASN A 389 -16.80 -11.27 -2.37
CA ASN A 389 -17.19 -9.87 -2.18
C ASN A 389 -16.83 -9.34 -0.78
N ALA A 390 -16.95 -10.17 0.25
CA ALA A 390 -16.50 -9.84 1.61
C ALA A 390 -15.00 -9.56 1.68
N PHE A 391 -14.20 -10.37 1.00
CA PHE A 391 -12.75 -10.21 0.90
C PHE A 391 -12.38 -8.91 0.16
N MET A 392 -13.14 -8.57 -0.88
CA MET A 392 -13.01 -7.31 -1.63
C MET A 392 -13.34 -6.10 -0.74
N GLY A 393 -14.43 -6.14 0.03
CA GLY A 393 -14.76 -5.09 0.99
C GLY A 393 -13.72 -4.93 2.10
N ALA A 394 -13.19 -6.06 2.61
CA ALA A 394 -12.11 -6.08 3.59
C ALA A 394 -10.80 -5.45 3.06
N SER A 395 -10.54 -5.47 1.74
CA SER A 395 -9.38 -4.79 1.14
C SER A 395 -9.37 -3.29 1.43
N VAL A 396 -10.50 -2.65 1.13
CA VAL A 396 -10.70 -1.19 1.25
C VAL A 396 -10.59 -0.77 2.70
N VAL A 397 -11.21 -1.53 3.61
CA VAL A 397 -11.13 -1.28 5.06
C VAL A 397 -9.71 -1.51 5.59
N SER A 398 -9.00 -2.54 5.14
CA SER A 398 -7.62 -2.79 5.57
C SER A 398 -6.70 -1.63 5.16
N LEU A 399 -6.83 -1.12 3.93
CA LEU A 399 -6.12 0.09 3.49
C LEU A 399 -6.51 1.33 4.30
N ALA A 400 -7.81 1.54 4.57
CA ALA A 400 -8.28 2.65 5.40
C ALA A 400 -7.71 2.59 6.82
N LEU A 401 -7.69 1.41 7.46
CA LEU A 401 -7.08 1.18 8.76
C LEU A 401 -5.57 1.42 8.73
N ALA A 402 -4.87 0.88 7.73
CA ALA A 402 -3.42 1.09 7.58
C ALA A 402 -3.06 2.58 7.44
N ASN A 403 -3.87 3.35 6.73
CA ASN A 403 -3.73 4.81 6.62
C ASN A 403 -4.11 5.55 7.92
N GLY A 404 -5.12 5.07 8.64
CA GLY A 404 -5.65 5.74 9.83
C GLY A 404 -4.82 5.55 11.11
N ILE A 405 -4.23 4.37 11.32
CA ILE A 405 -3.42 4.06 12.50
C ILE A 405 -2.29 5.09 12.75
N PRO A 406 -1.42 5.44 11.77
CA PRO A 406 -0.37 6.43 12.01
C PRO A 406 -0.92 7.83 12.33
N ILE A 407 -2.06 8.23 11.75
CA ILE A 407 -2.72 9.51 12.04
C ILE A 407 -3.25 9.52 13.49
N LEU A 408 -3.84 8.40 13.94
CA LEU A 408 -4.27 8.23 15.32
C LEU A 408 -3.09 8.26 16.29
N CYS A 409 -2.00 7.53 16.01
CA CYS A 409 -0.78 7.55 16.82
C CYS A 409 -0.19 8.97 16.94
N LEU A 410 -0.19 9.73 15.85
CA LEU A 410 0.24 11.13 15.81
C LEU A 410 -0.61 12.04 16.72
N MET A 411 -1.94 11.84 16.74
CA MET A 411 -2.85 12.58 17.62
C MET A 411 -2.65 12.21 19.10
N LEU A 412 -2.56 10.91 19.40
CA LEU A 412 -2.33 10.41 20.77
C LEU A 412 -1.02 10.95 21.36
N ASN A 413 0.04 11.03 20.55
CA ASN A 413 1.32 11.64 20.92
C ASN A 413 1.40 13.17 20.69
N LYS A 414 0.23 13.83 20.73
CA LYS A 414 0.07 15.30 20.78
C LYS A 414 0.75 16.05 19.63
N ARG A 415 0.87 15.44 18.45
CA ARG A 415 1.53 16.00 17.25
C ARG A 415 2.97 16.49 17.51
N LYS A 416 3.67 15.97 18.53
CA LYS A 416 5.03 16.41 18.89
C LYS A 416 6.10 15.99 17.88
N LYS A 417 5.98 14.78 17.32
CA LYS A 417 7.00 14.14 16.46
C LYS A 417 7.11 14.72 15.04
N ILE A 418 6.24 15.65 14.65
CA ILE A 418 6.20 16.29 13.31
C ILE A 418 6.69 17.75 13.28
N LYS A 419 7.41 18.19 14.34
CA LYS A 419 8.13 19.48 14.30
C LYS A 419 9.27 19.42 13.28
N GLY A 420 9.56 20.55 12.61
CA GLY A 420 10.55 20.61 11.54
C GLY A 420 10.17 19.88 10.25
N SER A 421 8.88 19.57 10.02
CA SER A 421 8.41 18.92 8.78
C SER A 421 8.38 19.90 7.59
N ALA A 422 8.88 19.46 6.43
CA ALA A 422 8.91 20.22 5.18
C ALA A 422 7.52 20.64 4.65
N PHE A 423 6.46 19.94 5.08
CA PHE A 423 5.07 20.27 4.80
C PHE A 423 4.27 20.19 6.12
N ARG A 424 3.77 21.33 6.60
CA ARG A 424 3.20 21.45 7.95
C ARG A 424 1.83 22.13 7.91
N LEU A 425 0.81 21.45 8.43
CA LEU A 425 -0.57 21.92 8.55
C LEU A 425 -0.79 22.86 9.77
N LYS A 426 0.27 23.06 10.58
CA LYS A 426 0.29 23.91 11.79
C LYS A 426 -0.94 23.62 12.68
N TYR A 427 -1.75 24.64 12.96
CA TYR A 427 -2.95 24.53 13.81
C TYR A 427 -4.08 23.70 13.18
N PHE A 428 -4.30 23.84 11.86
CA PHE A 428 -5.34 23.12 11.14
C PHE A 428 -5.12 21.60 11.15
N GLY A 429 -3.88 21.14 11.27
CA GLY A 429 -3.56 19.71 11.32
C GLY A 429 -4.19 18.94 12.47
N TRP A 430 -4.61 19.59 13.57
CA TRP A 430 -5.43 18.94 14.60
C TRP A 430 -6.84 18.61 14.07
N ILE A 431 -7.47 19.56 13.39
CA ILE A 431 -8.81 19.42 12.80
C ILE A 431 -8.76 18.40 11.67
N ILE A 432 -7.82 18.54 10.74
CA ILE A 432 -7.64 17.62 9.61
C ILE A 432 -7.40 16.20 10.10
N ASN A 433 -6.50 15.97 11.07
CA ASN A 433 -6.28 14.63 11.62
C ASN A 433 -7.52 14.06 12.32
N ALA A 434 -8.29 14.89 13.04
CA ALA A 434 -9.52 14.44 13.68
C ALA A 434 -10.58 14.00 12.66
N LEU A 435 -10.75 14.78 11.57
CA LEU A 435 -11.62 14.42 10.44
C LEU A 435 -11.13 13.14 9.75
N SER A 436 -9.82 12.98 9.55
CA SER A 436 -9.21 11.76 8.98
C SER A 436 -9.49 10.52 9.83
N VAL A 437 -9.30 10.58 11.16
CA VAL A 437 -9.58 9.45 12.06
C VAL A 437 -11.08 9.14 12.13
N ALA A 438 -11.93 10.17 12.21
CA ALA A 438 -13.38 10.00 12.17
C ALA A 438 -13.85 9.38 10.85
N TRP A 439 -13.22 9.74 9.72
CA TRP A 439 -13.50 9.14 8.43
C TRP A 439 -13.04 7.68 8.31
N VAL A 440 -11.86 7.33 8.82
CA VAL A 440 -11.41 5.92 8.84
C VAL A 440 -12.36 5.07 9.70
N PHE A 441 -12.82 5.59 10.84
CA PHE A 441 -13.83 4.94 11.66
C PHE A 441 -15.17 4.81 10.91
N LEU A 442 -15.70 5.89 10.32
CA LEU A 442 -16.98 5.86 9.59
C LEU A 442 -16.94 4.95 8.35
N SER A 443 -15.85 4.99 7.58
CA SER A 443 -15.69 4.16 6.38
C SER A 443 -15.57 2.67 6.73
N PHE A 444 -15.01 2.29 7.88
CA PHE A 444 -15.10 0.93 8.42
C PHE A 444 -16.56 0.46 8.55
N PHE A 445 -17.46 1.29 9.11
CA PHE A 445 -18.88 0.92 9.20
C PHE A 445 -19.52 0.81 7.82
N ILE A 446 -19.38 1.84 6.97
CA ILE A 446 -19.96 1.89 5.62
C ILE A 446 -19.60 0.62 4.83
N LEU A 447 -18.32 0.26 4.81
CA LEU A 447 -17.79 -0.86 4.00
C LEU A 447 -18.13 -2.25 4.58
N CYS A 448 -18.49 -2.33 5.86
CA CYS A 448 -18.95 -3.57 6.50
C CYS A 448 -20.46 -3.79 6.38
N LEU A 449 -21.25 -2.78 6.00
CA LEU A 449 -22.69 -2.92 5.79
C LEU A 449 -22.99 -3.59 4.43
N PRO A 450 -24.08 -4.37 4.32
CA PRO A 450 -24.56 -4.88 3.03
C PRO A 450 -25.24 -3.76 2.21
N PRO A 451 -24.97 -3.65 0.89
CA PRO A 451 -25.68 -2.74 -0.01
C PRO A 451 -27.20 -2.95 -0.07
N VAL A 452 -27.68 -4.15 0.22
CA VAL A 452 -29.12 -4.46 0.24
C VAL A 452 -29.43 -5.30 1.48
N ILE A 453 -30.41 -4.85 2.26
CA ILE A 453 -30.97 -5.62 3.40
C ILE A 453 -32.32 -6.26 3.08
N LYS A 454 -32.99 -5.82 2.01
CA LYS A 454 -34.16 -6.49 1.48
C LYS A 454 -33.78 -7.90 1.02
N ASP A 455 -34.54 -8.90 1.48
CA ASP A 455 -34.31 -10.33 1.18
C ASP A 455 -32.88 -10.81 1.54
N ILE A 456 -32.31 -10.27 2.62
CA ILE A 456 -30.99 -10.67 3.13
C ILE A 456 -31.02 -12.08 3.72
N SER A 457 -29.97 -12.83 3.43
CA SER A 457 -29.73 -14.22 3.78
C SER A 457 -28.24 -14.44 4.03
N TRP A 458 -27.89 -15.60 4.57
CA TRP A 458 -26.47 -15.99 4.71
C TRP A 458 -25.73 -16.14 3.37
N ARG A 459 -26.41 -16.12 2.22
CA ARG A 459 -25.79 -16.25 0.89
C ARG A 459 -25.47 -14.91 0.21
N ASN A 460 -26.10 -13.81 0.63
CA ASN A 460 -25.95 -12.47 0.02
C ASN A 460 -25.53 -11.37 1.02
N MET A 461 -25.34 -11.70 2.30
CA MET A 461 -24.79 -10.78 3.30
C MET A 461 -23.33 -10.38 2.98
N ASN A 462 -22.94 -9.18 3.42
CA ASN A 462 -21.55 -8.70 3.41
C ASN A 462 -20.80 -9.26 4.64
N TYR A 463 -19.73 -10.04 4.42
CA TYR A 463 -18.90 -10.61 5.49
C TYR A 463 -17.56 -9.89 5.70
N ALA A 464 -17.38 -8.67 5.16
CA ALA A 464 -16.10 -7.95 5.23
C ALA A 464 -15.58 -7.79 6.67
N SER A 465 -16.45 -7.52 7.64
CA SER A 465 -16.12 -7.47 9.08
C SER A 465 -15.56 -8.79 9.62
N VAL A 466 -16.15 -9.93 9.22
CA VAL A 466 -15.68 -11.27 9.63
C VAL A 466 -14.32 -11.57 9.01
N VAL A 467 -14.13 -11.25 7.73
CA VAL A 467 -12.85 -11.39 7.04
C VAL A 467 -11.77 -10.53 7.74
N LEU A 468 -12.05 -9.27 8.07
CA LEU A 468 -11.12 -8.39 8.78
C LEU A 468 -10.70 -8.96 10.15
N VAL A 469 -11.63 -9.54 10.90
CA VAL A 469 -11.33 -10.19 12.18
C VAL A 469 -10.42 -11.40 11.96
N ILE A 470 -10.67 -12.23 10.94
CA ILE A 470 -9.81 -13.38 10.59
C ILE A 470 -8.40 -12.90 10.21
N LEU A 471 -8.29 -11.85 9.38
CA LEU A 471 -7.00 -11.29 8.97
C LEU A 471 -6.23 -10.68 10.16
N ALA A 472 -6.92 -10.00 11.08
CA ALA A 472 -6.33 -9.49 12.31
C ALA A 472 -5.87 -10.62 13.24
N ILE A 473 -6.60 -11.74 13.32
CA ILE A 473 -6.19 -12.95 14.06
C ILE A 473 -4.93 -13.57 13.41
N ILE A 474 -4.87 -13.67 12.09
CA ILE A 474 -3.69 -14.16 11.36
C ILE A 474 -2.47 -13.27 11.65
N ALA A 475 -2.63 -11.95 11.58
CA ALA A 475 -1.57 -11.01 11.95
C ALA A 475 -1.14 -11.16 13.43
N LEU A 476 -2.09 -11.32 14.36
CA LEU A 476 -1.79 -11.53 15.79
C LEU A 476 -1.03 -12.83 16.04
N ILE A 477 -1.41 -13.93 15.37
CA ILE A 477 -0.72 -15.21 15.45
C ILE A 477 0.70 -15.06 14.91
N GLY A 478 0.87 -14.48 13.71
CA GLY A 478 2.19 -14.22 13.11
C GLY A 478 3.10 -13.38 14.01
N TYR A 479 2.54 -12.36 14.69
CA TYR A 479 3.29 -11.57 15.67
C TYR A 479 3.79 -12.43 16.83
N LYS A 480 2.91 -13.26 17.40
CA LYS A 480 3.25 -14.11 18.55
C LYS A 480 4.20 -15.27 18.21
N THR A 481 4.15 -15.80 16.99
CA THR A 481 4.96 -16.99 16.62
C THR A 481 6.37 -16.64 16.17
N TRP A 482 6.55 -15.53 15.44
CA TRP A 482 7.89 -15.12 14.97
C TRP A 482 8.10 -13.61 14.91
N GLY A 483 7.06 -12.82 14.61
CA GLY A 483 7.16 -11.37 14.44
C GLY A 483 7.81 -10.67 15.64
N ALA A 484 7.43 -11.04 16.86
CA ALA A 484 7.97 -10.46 18.09
C ALA A 484 9.50 -10.62 18.25
N ASN A 485 10.12 -11.59 17.58
CA ASN A 485 11.56 -11.89 17.68
C ASN A 485 12.37 -11.38 16.48
N VAL A 486 11.74 -11.14 15.33
CA VAL A 486 12.43 -10.89 14.04
C VAL A 486 12.02 -9.56 13.39
N PHE A 487 10.87 -9.00 13.75
CA PHE A 487 10.39 -7.74 13.18
C PHE A 487 11.05 -6.54 13.87
N THR A 488 11.98 -5.89 13.16
CA THR A 488 12.70 -4.71 13.67
C THR A 488 11.98 -3.39 13.38
N GLY A 489 11.09 -3.36 12.39
CA GLY A 489 10.47 -2.12 11.92
C GLY A 489 11.51 -1.11 11.35
N PRO A 490 11.19 0.19 11.30
CA PRO A 490 12.12 1.22 10.83
C PRO A 490 13.27 1.45 11.82
N LEU A 491 14.49 1.12 11.41
CA LEU A 491 15.71 1.54 12.10
C LEU A 491 16.04 2.98 11.68
N LEU A 492 15.77 3.95 12.57
CA LEU A 492 16.20 5.34 12.43
C LEU A 492 17.72 5.43 12.55
N ASP A 493 18.33 6.35 11.80
CA ASP A 493 19.77 6.62 11.89
C ASP A 493 20.05 7.77 12.86
N THR A 494 20.16 7.41 14.14
CA THR A 494 20.43 8.34 15.25
C THR A 494 21.70 9.14 15.06
N ASP A 495 22.75 8.51 14.52
CA ASP A 495 24.08 9.10 14.47
C ASP A 495 24.14 10.18 13.39
N TYR A 496 23.45 9.98 12.26
CA TYR A 496 23.25 11.00 11.24
C TYR A 496 22.48 12.21 11.79
N LEU A 497 21.45 11.97 12.62
CA LEU A 497 20.68 13.04 13.26
C LEU A 497 21.53 13.83 14.26
N GLU A 498 22.34 13.16 15.08
CA GLU A 498 23.25 13.81 16.03
C GLU A 498 24.30 14.64 15.31
N LEU A 499 24.92 14.13 14.24
CA LEU A 499 25.84 14.88 13.39
C LEU A 499 25.18 16.12 12.76
N HIS A 500 23.99 15.99 12.16
CA HIS A 500 23.31 17.15 11.57
C HIS A 500 22.80 18.16 12.61
N ASN A 501 22.44 17.70 13.81
CA ASN A 501 22.10 18.59 14.93
C ASN A 501 23.35 19.34 15.43
N MET A 502 24.50 18.68 15.51
CA MET A 502 25.78 19.31 15.83
C MET A 502 26.19 20.32 14.75
N GLU A 503 26.08 20.00 13.46
CA GLU A 503 26.33 20.95 12.36
C GLU A 503 25.38 22.17 12.41
N ALA A 504 24.08 21.95 12.67
CA ALA A 504 23.11 23.04 12.77
C ALA A 504 23.35 23.92 14.00
N GLN A 505 23.81 23.35 15.12
CA GLN A 505 24.24 24.09 16.30
C GLN A 505 25.53 24.88 16.03
N ALA A 506 26.51 24.29 15.34
CA ALA A 506 27.75 24.95 14.96
C ALA A 506 27.51 26.16 14.06
N ARG A 507 26.66 26.04 13.02
CA ARG A 507 26.27 27.17 12.16
C ARG A 507 25.60 28.30 12.95
N LYS A 508 24.67 27.95 13.86
CA LYS A 508 24.04 28.95 14.76
C LYS A 508 25.05 29.60 15.70
N HIS A 509 26.14 28.91 16.06
CA HIS A 509 27.21 29.48 16.87
C HIS A 509 28.07 30.46 16.07
N ASP A 510 28.46 30.12 14.83
CA ASP A 510 29.17 31.03 13.92
C ASP A 510 28.34 32.29 13.57
N ASP A 511 27.04 32.13 13.28
CA ASP A 511 26.12 33.25 13.07
C ASP A 511 26.00 34.13 14.33
N SER A 512 26.12 33.55 15.53
CA SER A 512 26.12 34.31 16.80
C SER A 512 27.43 35.03 17.10
N MET A 513 28.58 34.51 16.62
CA MET A 513 29.87 35.18 16.75
C MET A 513 30.02 36.34 15.75
N SER A 514 29.58 36.12 14.50
CA SER A 514 29.65 37.14 13.44
C SER A 514 28.73 38.34 13.66
N GLN A 515 27.74 38.24 14.56
CA GLN A 515 26.83 39.33 14.93
C GLN A 515 27.25 40.18 16.14
N LYS A 516 28.45 40.01 16.72
CA LYS A 516 28.98 40.95 17.73
C LYS A 516 29.83 42.05 17.06
N PRO A 517 29.38 43.32 16.99
CA PRO A 517 30.26 44.42 16.62
C PRO A 517 31.30 44.64 17.72
N GLY A 518 32.55 44.90 17.34
CA GLY A 518 33.66 45.01 18.27
C GLY A 518 33.50 46.14 19.29
N ALA A 519 33.65 45.80 20.57
CA ALA A 519 33.88 46.71 21.68
C ALA A 519 34.71 45.98 22.74
N LEU A 520 36.03 45.95 22.53
CA LEU A 520 37.03 45.49 23.49
C LEU A 520 38.25 46.42 23.32
N ASP A 521 38.56 47.16 24.39
CA ASP A 521 39.67 48.11 24.42
C ASP A 521 41.03 47.38 24.32
N PRO A 522 42.05 47.99 23.69
CA PRO A 522 43.33 47.35 23.43
C PRO A 522 44.27 47.37 24.65
N GLU A 523 43.82 46.88 25.81
CA GLU A 523 44.67 46.83 27.01
C GLU A 523 44.33 45.70 28.01
N THR A 524 44.17 44.47 27.53
CA THR A 524 44.37 43.22 28.32
C THR A 524 44.60 42.05 27.37
N ALA A 525 45.81 41.95 26.82
CA ALA A 525 46.23 40.86 25.93
C ALA A 525 47.35 40.03 26.57
N HIS A 526 47.03 39.33 27.67
CA HIS A 526 47.83 38.22 28.19
C HIS A 526 46.92 37.19 28.89
N GLU A 527 47.30 35.92 28.75
CA GLU A 527 46.67 34.69 29.27
C GLU A 527 45.45 34.17 28.48
N ASP A 528 45.37 32.83 28.44
CA ASP A 528 44.34 31.96 27.81
C ASP A 528 44.25 31.89 26.27
N THR A 529 45.37 31.55 25.61
CA THR A 529 45.36 30.98 24.24
C THR A 529 46.15 29.66 24.12
N ASP A 530 45.78 28.62 24.87
CA ASP A 530 46.34 27.26 24.71
C ASP A 530 45.29 26.12 24.63
N GLY A 531 43.99 26.42 24.78
CA GLY A 531 42.94 25.38 24.86
C GLY A 531 42.19 25.02 23.57
N LEU A 532 42.24 25.85 22.51
CA LEU A 532 41.33 25.74 21.36
C LEU A 532 41.94 25.17 20.07
N GLY A 533 43.27 25.19 19.91
CA GLY A 533 43.92 24.62 18.72
C GLY A 533 43.83 23.09 18.65
N GLU A 534 43.93 22.45 19.81
CA GLU A 534 44.08 21.00 19.95
C GLU A 534 42.80 20.23 19.54
N GLN A 535 41.60 20.76 19.82
CA GLN A 535 40.33 20.14 19.39
C GLN A 535 40.12 20.21 17.87
N VAL A 536 40.54 21.31 17.22
CA VAL A 536 40.44 21.44 15.76
C VAL A 536 41.42 20.52 15.05
N GLN A 537 42.66 20.40 15.54
CA GLN A 537 43.64 19.45 15.00
C GLN A 537 43.24 17.99 15.20
N ASN A 538 42.70 17.61 16.37
CA ASN A 538 42.16 16.26 16.59
C ASN A 538 41.01 15.93 15.64
N THR A 539 40.12 16.89 15.36
CA THR A 539 39.01 16.70 14.41
C THR A 539 39.50 16.46 12.98
N VAL A 540 40.59 17.11 12.56
CA VAL A 540 41.20 16.90 11.23
C VAL A 540 41.93 15.55 11.16
N GLN A 541 42.67 15.14 12.21
CA GLN A 541 43.35 13.84 12.22
C GLN A 541 42.39 12.64 12.27
N ILE A 542 41.27 12.74 12.99
CA ILE A 542 40.23 11.70 12.97
C ILE A 542 39.66 11.54 11.56
N LYS A 543 39.53 12.64 10.81
CA LYS A 543 39.01 12.64 9.44
C LYS A 543 39.94 11.91 8.46
N THR A 544 41.24 12.21 8.48
CA THR A 544 42.22 11.52 7.61
C THR A 544 42.42 10.05 8.01
N GLY A 545 42.38 9.72 9.31
CA GLY A 545 42.47 8.32 9.76
C GLY A 545 41.27 7.45 9.34
N LEU A 546 40.07 8.04 9.28
CA LEU A 546 38.85 7.38 8.79
C LEU A 546 38.81 7.25 7.27
N GLU A 547 39.31 8.24 6.53
CA GLU A 547 39.46 8.15 5.07
C GLU A 547 40.47 7.05 4.68
N GLU A 548 41.63 6.96 5.36
CA GLU A 548 42.60 5.88 5.12
C GLU A 548 42.05 4.47 5.46
N THR A 549 41.26 4.32 6.53
CA THR A 549 40.66 3.01 6.87
C THR A 549 39.52 2.64 5.93
N SER A 550 38.74 3.62 5.46
CA SER A 550 37.72 3.41 4.43
C SER A 550 38.34 3.01 3.08
N GLU A 551 39.45 3.65 2.66
CA GLU A 551 40.17 3.26 1.44
C GLU A 551 40.85 1.89 1.57
N LYS A 552 41.45 1.57 2.72
CA LYS A 552 42.03 0.24 2.99
C LYS A 552 40.97 -0.86 2.98
N HIS A 553 39.78 -0.63 3.53
CA HIS A 553 38.67 -1.60 3.42
C HIS A 553 38.09 -1.70 1.99
N ALA A 554 37.99 -0.59 1.25
CA ALA A 554 37.59 -0.61 -0.15
C ALA A 554 38.58 -1.40 -1.02
N ALA A 555 39.88 -1.18 -0.83
CA ALA A 555 40.95 -1.90 -1.53
C ALA A 555 40.94 -3.40 -1.19
N ALA A 556 40.82 -3.77 0.09
CA ALA A 556 40.74 -5.16 0.53
C ALA A 556 39.50 -5.91 -0.03
N SER A 557 38.40 -5.21 -0.31
CA SER A 557 37.20 -5.79 -0.93
C SER A 557 37.33 -6.06 -2.44
N SER A 558 38.36 -5.50 -3.09
CA SER A 558 38.53 -5.54 -4.55
C SER A 558 39.50 -6.63 -5.04
N SER A 559 40.12 -7.38 -4.12
CA SER A 559 41.11 -8.43 -4.44
C SER A 559 40.90 -9.71 -3.63
N MET A 560 39.82 -10.46 -3.92
CA MET A 560 39.73 -11.87 -3.52
C MET A 560 40.51 -12.74 -4.52
N PRO A 561 41.48 -13.56 -4.08
CA PRO A 561 41.99 -14.67 -4.88
C PRO A 561 40.99 -15.84 -4.88
N ASP A 562 41.07 -16.67 -5.92
CA ASP A 562 40.21 -17.85 -6.08
C ASP A 562 40.39 -18.89 -4.97
N LYS A 563 39.26 -19.43 -4.48
CA LYS A 563 39.06 -20.73 -3.81
C LYS A 563 40.20 -21.26 -2.91
N LEU A 564 40.06 -21.03 -1.61
CA LEU A 564 40.73 -21.82 -0.56
C LEU A 564 40.34 -23.31 -0.67
N THR A 565 41.32 -24.20 -0.44
CA THR A 565 41.14 -25.66 -0.36
C THR A 565 41.20 -26.14 1.10
N PRO A 566 40.76 -27.38 1.41
CA PRO A 566 40.69 -27.84 2.80
C PRO A 566 42.03 -27.90 3.56
N GLU A 567 43.17 -27.87 2.87
CA GLU A 567 44.51 -27.91 3.47
C GLU A 567 44.92 -26.54 4.06
N ASP A 568 44.34 -25.42 3.59
CA ASP A 568 44.67 -24.06 4.04
C ASP A 568 44.14 -23.73 5.45
N VAL A 569 43.24 -24.58 6.00
CA VAL A 569 42.56 -24.34 7.29
C VAL A 569 43.40 -24.80 8.48
N ASP A 570 44.17 -25.89 8.32
CA ASP A 570 44.95 -26.48 9.41
C ASP A 570 46.23 -25.66 9.74
N GLU A 571 46.80 -24.93 8.78
CA GLU A 571 48.00 -24.11 9.00
C GLU A 571 47.70 -22.82 9.79
N ILE A 572 46.48 -22.29 9.67
CA ILE A 572 46.00 -21.11 10.43
C ILE A 572 45.76 -21.46 11.91
N LEU A 573 45.33 -22.69 12.21
CA LEU A 573 45.12 -23.15 13.59
C LEU A 573 46.43 -23.43 14.35
N ALA A 574 47.57 -23.50 13.66
CA ALA A 574 48.87 -23.80 14.25
C ALA A 574 49.68 -22.57 14.69
N SER A 575 49.22 -21.34 14.42
CA SER A 575 50.00 -20.11 14.65
C SER A 575 49.22 -19.01 15.39
N GLY A 576 49.10 -19.15 16.72
CA GLY A 576 48.44 -18.16 17.57
C GLY A 576 48.94 -18.17 19.02
N ASN A 577 50.08 -17.50 19.28
CA ASN A 577 50.47 -17.16 20.66
C ASN A 577 49.45 -16.18 21.25
N LEU A 578 48.89 -16.52 22.41
CA LEU A 578 48.16 -15.59 23.28
C LEU A 578 48.88 -15.55 24.63
N GLU A 579 49.25 -14.34 25.06
CA GLU A 579 49.87 -14.12 26.37
C GLU A 579 48.83 -14.20 27.50
N ASP A 580 49.27 -14.73 28.64
CA ASP A 580 48.42 -14.95 29.81
C ASP A 580 47.87 -13.66 30.43
N ASN A 581 46.64 -13.73 30.95
CA ASN A 581 46.25 -12.94 32.12
C ASN A 581 45.17 -13.67 32.92
N ASP A 582 45.38 -13.72 34.23
CA ASP A 582 44.75 -14.67 35.16
C ASP A 582 43.28 -14.38 35.56
N GLN A 583 42.70 -15.39 36.22
CA GLN A 583 41.57 -15.36 37.17
C GLN A 583 40.13 -15.38 36.61
N PHE A 584 39.51 -16.58 36.60
CA PHE A 584 38.76 -17.04 37.79
C PHE A 584 38.39 -18.54 37.70
N GLU A 585 38.52 -19.27 38.82
CA GLU A 585 38.15 -20.70 38.96
C GLU A 585 36.61 -20.89 39.07
N GLY A 586 36.08 -22.06 38.68
CA GLY A 586 34.63 -22.32 38.87
C GLY A 586 34.02 -23.63 38.35
N SER A 587 34.53 -24.79 38.78
CA SER A 587 33.85 -26.12 38.84
C SER A 587 33.25 -26.78 37.58
N ASP A 588 33.78 -27.97 37.26
CA ASP A 588 33.19 -29.03 36.43
C ASP A 588 32.05 -29.82 37.12
N GLU A 589 31.60 -30.90 36.45
CA GLU A 589 30.59 -31.93 36.83
C GLU A 589 29.12 -31.56 36.48
N GLU A 590 28.28 -32.43 35.87
CA GLU A 590 28.38 -33.88 35.60
C GLU A 590 27.58 -34.27 34.32
N TYR A 591 27.99 -35.33 33.62
CA TYR A 591 27.27 -35.93 32.48
C TYR A 591 26.72 -37.34 32.85
N ASP A 592 25.62 -37.74 32.20
CA ASP A 592 25.08 -39.11 32.07
C ASP A 592 24.54 -39.90 33.29
N ARG A 593 23.23 -40.22 33.22
CA ARG A 593 22.63 -41.58 33.30
C ARG A 593 21.12 -41.50 32.98
N ILE A 594 20.64 -42.08 31.88
CA ILE A 594 20.29 -43.50 31.64
C ILE A 594 18.96 -43.95 32.27
N SER A 595 18.21 -44.67 31.43
CA SER A 595 16.83 -45.15 31.40
C SER A 595 16.26 -46.01 32.55
N ASP A 596 14.92 -46.21 32.43
CA ASP A 596 14.09 -47.35 32.89
C ASP A 596 13.59 -47.43 34.35
N ARG A 597 12.27 -47.19 34.55
CA ARG A 597 11.25 -48.28 34.75
C ARG A 597 9.81 -47.82 35.06
N ASN A 598 8.89 -48.23 34.17
CA ASN A 598 7.63 -48.98 34.40
C ASN A 598 6.56 -48.63 35.49
N ASN A 599 5.33 -48.51 34.96
CA ASN A 599 4.07 -49.19 35.35
C ASN A 599 3.28 -48.80 36.62
N ASN A 600 2.05 -48.30 36.37
CA ASN A 600 0.77 -49.01 36.60
C ASN A 600 -0.40 -48.13 36.10
N SER A 601 -1.59 -48.55 35.66
CA SER A 601 -2.16 -49.77 35.04
C SER A 601 -3.70 -49.72 35.18
N SER A 602 -4.47 -49.66 34.08
CA SER A 602 -5.89 -50.10 33.90
C SER A 602 -6.57 -49.26 32.79
N SER A 603 -6.82 -49.76 31.56
CA SER A 603 -7.86 -50.73 31.12
C SER A 603 -9.31 -50.21 31.31
N THR A 604 -10.24 -50.20 30.35
CA THR A 604 -10.34 -50.67 28.94
C THR A 604 -11.64 -50.04 28.32
N ARG A 605 -12.07 -50.16 27.05
CA ARG A 605 -11.75 -51.02 25.88
C ARG A 605 -12.28 -50.35 24.57
N SER A 606 -11.59 -50.53 23.44
CA SER A 606 -12.08 -50.88 22.06
C SER A 606 -13.29 -50.14 21.41
N SER A 607 -13.31 -49.80 20.12
CA SER A 607 -12.76 -50.55 18.97
C SER A 607 -12.18 -49.72 17.80
N THR A 608 -11.27 -50.37 17.07
CA THR A 608 -10.34 -49.86 16.04
C THR A 608 -10.71 -50.26 14.60
N VAL A 609 -9.90 -49.79 13.62
CA VAL A 609 -9.60 -50.30 12.24
C VAL A 609 -9.76 -49.17 11.20
N SER A 610 -8.84 -48.89 10.27
CA SER A 610 -7.37 -49.10 10.18
C SER A 610 -6.82 -48.19 9.06
N LEU A 611 -5.70 -47.50 9.29
CA LEU A 611 -5.00 -46.74 8.25
C LEU A 611 -3.97 -47.63 7.55
N ASP A 612 -4.23 -48.00 6.29
CA ASP A 612 -3.19 -48.44 5.35
C ASP A 612 -3.71 -48.36 3.89
N LYS A 613 -2.82 -48.08 2.94
CA LYS A 613 -3.07 -47.87 1.48
C LYS A 613 -3.76 -46.56 1.03
N VAL A 614 -3.04 -45.43 1.07
CA VAL A 614 -3.10 -44.42 -0.02
C VAL A 614 -1.69 -43.89 -0.32
N ASN A 615 -0.85 -44.75 -0.90
CA ASN A 615 0.42 -44.39 -1.52
C ASN A 615 0.61 -45.31 -2.74
N ARG A 616 0.94 -44.74 -3.92
CA ARG A 616 0.73 -45.30 -5.28
C ARG A 616 -0.76 -45.26 -5.66
N ILE A 617 -1.21 -44.57 -6.72
CA ILE A 617 -0.72 -44.62 -8.10
C ILE A 617 -0.72 -43.21 -8.73
N ILE A 618 0.46 -42.78 -9.18
CA ILE A 618 0.66 -41.80 -10.25
C ILE A 618 1.32 -42.62 -11.38
N PHE A 619 1.04 -42.29 -12.65
CA PHE A 619 1.25 -43.11 -13.86
C PHE A 619 0.21 -44.22 -14.07
N ASP A 620 -0.88 -43.89 -14.78
CA ASP A 620 -1.16 -44.45 -16.11
C ASP A 620 -2.36 -43.74 -16.75
N ALA A 621 -2.10 -42.94 -17.79
CA ALA A 621 -3.13 -42.25 -18.58
C ALA A 621 -2.65 -42.01 -20.03
N THR A 622 -2.14 -43.07 -20.66
CA THR A 622 -1.76 -43.10 -22.08
C THR A 622 -2.15 -44.45 -22.68
N SER A 623 -2.96 -44.42 -23.76
CA SER A 623 -3.40 -45.56 -24.60
C SER A 623 -4.26 -46.63 -23.86
N GLU A 624 -5.46 -47.05 -24.29
CA GLU A 624 -6.00 -47.23 -25.64
C GLU A 624 -7.55 -47.24 -25.71
N ASN A 625 -8.06 -46.77 -26.86
CA ASN A 625 -9.19 -47.30 -27.65
C ASN A 625 -10.45 -47.89 -26.97
N LYS A 626 -11.56 -47.17 -27.13
CA LYS A 626 -12.70 -47.68 -27.94
C LYS A 626 -13.49 -46.54 -28.60
#